data_AF-A0A453LXJ1-F1
#
_entry.id   AF-A0A453LXJ1-F1
#
_cell.length_a   1.000
_cell.length_b   1.000
_cell.length_c   1.000
_cell.angle_alpha   90.00
_cell.angle_beta   90.00
_cell.angle_gamma   90.00
#
_symmetry.space_group_name_H-M   'P 1'
#
loop_
_entity.id
_entity.type
_entity.pdbx_description
1 polymer ?
#
loop_
_entity_poly.entity_id
_entity_poly.type
_entity_poly.pdbx_seq_one_letter_code
_entity_poly.pdbx_strand_id
1 'polypeptide(L)'
;MEFLTRTKWWAVPVIWLPVVCWLFAMSVRMGHTIQEVILMALFGVFVWTLIEYSLHRFLFHIETRSYWSNTAHYLIHGCHHKHPMDSLRLVFPPAGAAIICVPFWNVVAFFASPSTTPALFAGGLLGYVMYDCTHYYLHHGQPSKDPANHLKRYHLSHHFRIQDKGFGITSSLWDAVFGTLPSSKIAAKLS
;
A
#
# COMPACT_ATOMS: atom_id res chain seq x y z
N MET A 1 -20.82 14.83 -2.32
CA MET A 1 -19.43 14.49 -2.71
C MET A 1 -18.50 14.22 -1.51
N GLU A 2 -18.66 14.88 -0.36
CA GLU A 2 -17.76 14.68 0.81
C GLU A 2 -17.72 13.26 1.39
N PHE A 3 -18.81 12.50 1.27
CA PHE A 3 -18.85 11.10 1.70
C PHE A 3 -17.81 10.21 0.98
N LEU A 4 -17.55 10.46 -0.31
CA LEU A 4 -16.60 9.68 -1.11
C LEU A 4 -15.12 10.01 -0.81
N THR A 5 -14.87 11.06 -0.03
CA THR A 5 -13.52 11.50 0.35
C THR A 5 -13.19 11.18 1.80
N ARG A 6 -14.10 10.52 2.54
CA ARG A 6 -13.94 10.12 3.94
C ARG A 6 -14.05 8.61 4.08
N THR A 7 -12.91 7.94 4.29
CA THR A 7 -12.85 6.49 4.41
C THR A 7 -12.33 6.11 5.80
N LYS A 8 -13.12 5.34 6.55
CA LYS A 8 -12.65 4.76 7.82
C LYS A 8 -11.70 3.61 7.53
N TRP A 9 -10.65 3.46 8.36
CA TRP A 9 -9.61 2.44 8.17
C TRP A 9 -10.17 1.02 8.00
N TRP A 10 -11.19 0.64 8.77
CA TRP A 10 -11.77 -0.70 8.75
C TRP A 10 -12.55 -0.99 7.47
N ALA A 11 -12.89 0.02 6.66
CA ALA A 11 -13.57 -0.21 5.38
C ALA A 11 -12.70 -1.03 4.42
N VAL A 12 -11.38 -0.81 4.44
CA VAL A 12 -10.42 -1.53 3.59
C VAL A 12 -10.47 -3.04 3.84
N PRO A 13 -10.19 -3.57 5.05
CA PRO A 13 -10.23 -5.01 5.28
C PRO A 13 -11.64 -5.60 5.13
N VAL A 14 -12.69 -4.89 5.55
CA VAL A 14 -14.07 -5.39 5.43
C VAL A 14 -14.51 -5.59 3.98
N ILE A 15 -14.10 -4.69 3.08
CA ILE A 15 -14.47 -4.78 1.66
C ILE A 15 -13.58 -5.77 0.92
N TRP A 16 -12.27 -5.73 1.16
CA TRP A 16 -11.31 -6.42 0.30
C TRP A 16 -10.96 -7.83 0.76
N LEU A 17 -10.98 -8.14 2.06
CA LEU A 17 -10.67 -9.51 2.52
C LEU A 17 -11.68 -10.56 1.99
N PRO A 18 -13.00 -10.31 1.91
CA PRO A 18 -13.92 -11.23 1.26
C PRO A 18 -13.57 -11.49 -0.22
N VAL A 19 -13.16 -10.45 -0.96
CA VAL A 19 -12.72 -10.58 -2.36
C VAL A 19 -11.46 -11.44 -2.45
N VAL A 20 -10.46 -11.19 -1.58
CA VAL A 20 -9.24 -11.99 -1.48
C VAL A 20 -9.57 -13.47 -1.22
N CYS A 21 -10.41 -13.77 -0.22
CA CYS A 21 -10.81 -15.14 0.10
C CYS A 21 -11.54 -15.82 -1.08
N TRP A 22 -12.44 -15.10 -1.74
CA TRP A 22 -13.18 -15.62 -2.89
C TRP A 22 -12.26 -15.97 -4.07
N LEU A 23 -11.27 -15.12 -4.35
CA LEU A 23 -10.31 -15.34 -5.43
C LEU A 23 -9.36 -16.51 -5.14
N PHE A 24 -8.88 -16.66 -3.89
CA PHE A 24 -8.13 -17.86 -3.50
C PHE A 24 -8.98 -19.14 -3.66
N ALA A 25 -10.23 -19.11 -3.19
CA ALA A 25 -11.15 -20.23 -3.36
C ALA A 25 -11.46 -20.53 -4.84
N MET A 26 -11.45 -19.51 -5.71
CA MET A 26 -11.58 -19.68 -7.15
C MET A 26 -10.40 -20.45 -7.73
N SER A 27 -9.14 -20.08 -7.43
CA SER A 27 -7.97 -20.83 -7.90
C SER A 27 -7.95 -22.28 -7.41
N VAL A 28 -8.36 -22.55 -6.16
CA VAL A 28 -8.50 -23.93 -5.66
C VAL A 28 -9.55 -24.71 -6.46
N ARG A 29 -10.73 -24.11 -6.72
CA ARG A 29 -11.78 -24.74 -7.54
C ARG A 29 -11.36 -24.96 -8.99
N MET A 30 -10.39 -24.20 -9.48
CA MET A 30 -9.81 -24.33 -10.82
C MET A 30 -8.65 -25.34 -10.87
N GLY A 31 -8.40 -26.09 -9.79
CA GLY A 31 -7.50 -27.24 -9.77
C GLY A 31 -6.17 -27.02 -9.06
N HIS A 32 -5.90 -25.82 -8.53
CA HIS A 32 -4.69 -25.59 -7.74
C HIS A 32 -4.77 -26.21 -6.34
N THR A 33 -3.66 -26.73 -5.86
CA THR A 33 -3.55 -27.20 -4.48
C THR A 33 -3.52 -26.00 -3.51
N ILE A 34 -3.83 -26.24 -2.24
CA ILE A 34 -3.73 -25.20 -1.20
C ILE A 34 -2.29 -24.68 -1.09
N GLN A 35 -1.29 -25.57 -1.21
CA GLN A 35 0.12 -25.22 -1.17
C GLN A 35 0.50 -24.26 -2.32
N GLU A 36 0.06 -24.56 -3.54
CA GLU A 36 0.27 -23.68 -4.70
C GLU A 36 -0.36 -22.30 -4.48
N VAL A 37 -1.59 -22.26 -3.97
CA VAL A 37 -2.28 -20.99 -3.69
C VAL A 37 -1.57 -20.19 -2.60
N ILE A 38 -1.03 -20.83 -1.56
CA ILE A 38 -0.22 -20.15 -0.53
C ILE A 38 1.04 -19.55 -1.16
N LEU A 39 1.74 -20.28 -2.02
CA LEU A 39 2.94 -19.77 -2.69
C LEU A 39 2.61 -18.59 -3.62
N MET A 40 1.51 -18.67 -4.38
CA MET A 40 1.02 -17.56 -5.20
C MET A 40 0.63 -16.36 -4.35
N ALA A 41 -0.01 -16.58 -3.20
CA ALA A 41 -0.38 -15.52 -2.27
C ALA A 41 0.86 -14.79 -1.73
N LEU A 42 1.86 -15.53 -1.25
CA LEU A 42 3.12 -14.98 -0.75
C LEU A 42 3.87 -14.21 -1.84
N PHE A 43 3.92 -14.76 -3.05
CA PHE A 43 4.52 -14.08 -4.19
C PHE A 43 3.77 -12.80 -4.55
N GLY A 44 2.43 -12.83 -4.57
CA GLY A 44 1.60 -11.64 -4.80
C GLY A 44 1.82 -10.56 -3.74
N VAL A 45 1.89 -10.92 -2.45
CA VAL A 45 2.20 -9.99 -1.36
C VAL A 45 3.61 -9.40 -1.54
N PHE A 46 4.59 -10.23 -1.91
CA PHE A 46 5.95 -9.77 -2.18
C PHE A 46 5.99 -8.77 -3.34
N VAL A 47 5.34 -9.08 -4.47
CA VAL A 47 5.21 -8.16 -5.62
C VAL A 47 4.51 -6.87 -5.22
N TRP A 48 3.48 -6.94 -4.36
CA TRP A 48 2.82 -5.75 -3.82
C TRP A 48 3.81 -4.82 -3.10
N THR A 49 4.75 -5.34 -2.31
CA THR A 49 5.72 -4.46 -1.61
C THR A 49 6.57 -3.63 -2.59
N LEU A 50 6.85 -4.16 -3.79
CA LEU A 50 7.54 -3.42 -4.84
C LEU A 50 6.63 -2.40 -5.52
N ILE A 51 5.36 -2.75 -5.75
CA ILE A 51 4.33 -1.84 -6.26
C ILE A 51 4.12 -0.67 -5.29
N GLU A 52 3.98 -0.96 -4.00
CA GLU A 52 3.90 0.02 -2.91
C GLU A 52 5.04 1.04 -3.00
N TYR A 53 6.28 0.55 -3.00
CA TYR A 53 7.46 1.41 -3.09
C TYR A 53 7.44 2.26 -4.38
N SER A 54 7.10 1.64 -5.51
CA SER A 54 7.11 2.31 -6.82
C SER A 54 6.02 3.38 -6.92
N LEU A 55 4.80 3.08 -6.47
CA LEU A 55 3.70 4.04 -6.42
C LEU A 55 4.04 5.17 -5.47
N HIS A 56 4.54 4.88 -4.28
CA HIS A 56 4.87 5.91 -3.31
C HIS A 56 5.96 6.84 -3.83
N ARG A 57 7.04 6.29 -4.39
CA ARG A 57 8.17 7.09 -4.90
C ARG A 57 7.84 7.86 -6.18
N PHE A 58 7.27 7.20 -7.19
CA PHE A 58 7.20 7.77 -8.54
C PHE A 58 5.85 8.38 -8.88
N LEU A 59 4.76 7.97 -8.23
CA LEU A 59 3.42 8.49 -8.49
C LEU A 59 2.95 9.43 -7.37
N PHE A 60 3.10 9.04 -6.11
CA PHE A 60 2.61 9.81 -4.97
C PHE A 60 3.52 11.01 -4.64
N HIS A 61 4.80 10.95 -5.00
CA HIS A 61 5.75 12.07 -4.90
C HIS A 61 6.13 12.67 -6.27
N ILE A 62 5.26 12.53 -7.28
CA ILE A 62 5.48 13.15 -8.58
C ILE A 62 5.31 14.67 -8.52
N GLU A 63 6.17 15.41 -9.21
CA GLU A 63 6.00 16.86 -9.39
C GLU A 63 4.95 17.16 -10.48
N THR A 64 3.92 17.92 -10.12
CA THR A 64 2.84 18.33 -11.02
C THR A 64 2.82 19.85 -11.24
N ARG A 65 2.33 20.31 -12.40
CA ARG A 65 2.35 21.74 -12.79
C ARG A 65 1.00 22.31 -13.22
N SER A 66 0.08 21.49 -13.71
CA SER A 66 -1.24 21.93 -14.18
C SER A 66 -2.30 21.79 -13.09
N TYR A 67 -3.39 22.56 -13.19
CA TYR A 67 -4.51 22.47 -12.25
C TYR A 67 -5.03 21.02 -12.10
N TRP A 68 -5.26 20.32 -13.21
CA TRP A 68 -5.78 18.96 -13.19
C TRP A 68 -4.78 17.95 -12.63
N SER A 69 -3.49 18.07 -12.97
CA SER A 69 -2.46 17.18 -12.40
C SER A 69 -2.27 17.42 -10.90
N ASN A 70 -2.26 18.68 -10.44
CA ASN A 70 -2.22 19.03 -9.03
C ASN A 70 -3.44 18.50 -8.28
N THR A 71 -4.63 18.58 -8.90
CA THR A 71 -5.87 18.06 -8.30
C THR A 71 -5.81 16.54 -8.15
N ALA A 72 -5.38 15.82 -9.19
CA ALA A 72 -5.21 14.37 -9.14
C ALA A 72 -4.18 13.97 -8.07
N HIS A 73 -3.01 14.62 -8.07
CA HIS A 73 -1.95 14.40 -7.06
C HIS A 73 -2.46 14.64 -5.63
N TYR A 74 -3.20 15.73 -5.42
CA TYR A 74 -3.81 16.03 -4.14
C TYR A 74 -4.76 14.92 -3.67
N LEU A 75 -5.57 14.37 -4.57
CA LEU A 75 -6.53 13.31 -4.24
C LEU A 75 -5.88 11.96 -3.94
N ILE A 76 -4.78 11.61 -4.62
CA ILE A 76 -4.12 10.31 -4.42
C ILE A 76 -3.17 10.29 -3.23
N HIS A 77 -2.51 11.41 -2.90
CA HIS A 77 -1.53 11.45 -1.82
C HIS A 77 -1.31 12.83 -1.18
N GLY A 78 -1.38 13.92 -1.95
CA GLY A 78 -1.08 15.27 -1.44
C GLY A 78 -1.96 15.72 -0.27
N CYS A 79 -3.23 15.30 -0.25
CA CYS A 79 -4.15 15.55 0.88
C CYS A 79 -3.64 14.92 2.18
N HIS A 80 -3.13 13.68 2.10
CA HIS A 80 -2.58 12.97 3.25
C HIS A 80 -1.31 13.67 3.78
N HIS A 81 -0.38 14.07 2.89
CA HIS A 81 0.80 14.84 3.29
C HIS A 81 0.47 16.18 3.93
N LYS A 82 -0.59 16.86 3.45
CA LYS A 82 -1.04 18.14 3.98
C LYS A 82 -1.78 18.00 5.32
N HIS A 83 -2.48 16.90 5.51
CA HIS A 83 -3.32 16.63 6.69
C HIS A 83 -3.03 15.22 7.28
N PRO A 84 -1.80 14.95 7.75
CA PRO A 84 -1.34 13.60 8.09
C PRO A 84 -2.05 12.97 9.30
N MET A 85 -2.77 13.76 10.09
CA MET A 85 -3.53 13.27 11.26
C MET A 85 -5.04 13.20 11.00
N ASP A 86 -5.50 13.47 9.77
CA ASP A 86 -6.91 13.26 9.40
C ASP A 86 -7.19 11.77 9.17
N SER A 87 -7.75 11.14 10.20
CA SER A 87 -8.07 9.70 10.21
C SER A 87 -9.08 9.23 9.14
N LEU A 88 -9.75 10.14 8.44
CA LEU A 88 -10.70 9.79 7.37
C LEU A 88 -10.11 9.98 5.97
N ARG A 89 -8.91 10.55 5.85
CA ARG A 89 -8.27 10.91 4.57
C ARG A 89 -6.86 10.32 4.42
N LEU A 90 -6.66 9.15 5.02
CA LEU A 90 -5.40 8.42 5.01
C LEU A 90 -5.46 7.19 4.09
N VAL A 91 -6.41 6.29 4.33
CA VAL A 91 -6.54 5.06 3.55
C VAL A 91 -7.12 5.34 2.17
N PHE A 92 -6.74 4.54 1.17
CA PHE A 92 -7.20 4.78 -0.18
C PHE A 92 -8.70 4.47 -0.32
N PRO A 93 -9.52 5.35 -0.93
CA PRO A 93 -10.96 5.10 -1.04
C PRO A 93 -11.28 3.82 -1.83
N PRO A 94 -12.15 2.92 -1.32
CA PRO A 94 -12.47 1.65 -1.97
C PRO A 94 -13.00 1.78 -3.40
N ALA A 95 -13.78 2.83 -3.69
CA ALA A 95 -14.26 3.09 -5.05
C ALA A 95 -13.09 3.37 -6.02
N GLY A 96 -12.09 4.13 -5.59
CA GLY A 96 -10.86 4.36 -6.35
C GLY A 96 -10.04 3.08 -6.50
N ALA A 97 -9.89 2.30 -5.42
CA ALA A 97 -9.19 1.03 -5.44
C ALA A 97 -9.84 0.05 -6.43
N ALA A 98 -11.16 -0.03 -6.48
CA ALA A 98 -11.90 -0.89 -7.42
C ALA A 98 -11.61 -0.55 -8.89
N ILE A 99 -11.51 0.75 -9.23
CA ILE A 99 -11.15 1.20 -10.57
C ILE A 99 -9.74 0.75 -10.92
N ILE A 100 -8.80 0.89 -9.97
CA ILE A 100 -7.39 0.50 -10.16
C ILE A 100 -7.22 -1.03 -10.20
N CYS A 101 -8.08 -1.80 -9.54
CA CYS A 101 -8.04 -3.26 -9.60
C CYS A 101 -8.18 -3.80 -11.03
N VAL A 102 -8.93 -3.14 -11.92
CA VAL A 102 -9.15 -3.59 -13.30
C VAL A 102 -7.86 -3.64 -14.13
N PRO A 103 -7.06 -2.56 -14.27
CA PRO A 103 -5.80 -2.64 -15.00
C PRO A 103 -4.81 -3.60 -14.33
N PHE A 104 -4.73 -3.65 -13.00
CA PHE A 104 -3.83 -4.59 -12.31
C PHE A 104 -4.23 -6.05 -12.56
N TRP A 105 -5.52 -6.37 -12.56
CA TRP A 105 -6.01 -7.70 -12.92
C TRP A 105 -5.55 -8.10 -14.32
N ASN A 106 -5.72 -7.21 -15.30
CA ASN A 106 -5.34 -7.47 -16.68
C ASN A 106 -3.82 -7.66 -16.85
N VAL A 107 -3.00 -6.91 -16.10
CA VAL A 107 -1.55 -7.12 -16.08
C VAL A 107 -1.21 -8.51 -15.55
N VAL A 108 -1.81 -8.93 -14.43
CA VAL A 108 -1.58 -10.28 -13.88
C VAL A 108 -2.06 -11.36 -14.85
N ALA A 109 -3.25 -11.19 -15.43
CA ALA A 109 -3.85 -12.10 -16.41
C ALA A 109 -3.05 -12.23 -17.70
N PHE A 110 -2.30 -11.19 -18.08
CA PHE A 110 -1.42 -11.24 -19.23
C PHE A 110 -0.22 -12.18 -19.02
N PHE A 111 0.29 -12.28 -17.78
CA PHE A 111 1.46 -13.10 -17.45
C PHE A 111 1.11 -14.48 -16.86
N ALA A 112 -0.14 -14.72 -16.45
CA ALA A 112 -0.55 -15.92 -15.75
C ALA A 112 -1.71 -16.64 -16.46
N SER A 113 -1.86 -17.93 -16.17
CA SER A 113 -3.01 -18.68 -16.68
C SER A 113 -4.32 -18.19 -16.02
N PRO A 114 -5.49 -18.48 -16.62
CA PRO A 114 -6.78 -18.18 -15.99
C PRO A 114 -6.97 -18.80 -14.60
N SER A 115 -6.35 -19.95 -14.30
CA SER A 115 -6.44 -20.61 -12.98
C SER A 115 -5.51 -19.98 -11.94
N THR A 116 -4.37 -19.44 -12.36
CA THR A 116 -3.34 -18.85 -11.48
C THR A 116 -3.59 -17.36 -11.21
N THR A 117 -4.17 -16.65 -12.18
CA THR A 117 -4.47 -15.21 -12.09
C THR A 117 -5.21 -14.80 -10.81
N PRO A 118 -6.31 -15.49 -10.38
CA PRO A 118 -7.05 -15.12 -9.20
C PRO A 118 -6.20 -15.13 -7.92
N ALA A 119 -5.40 -16.18 -7.70
CA ALA A 119 -4.55 -16.30 -6.52
C ALA A 119 -3.38 -15.28 -6.51
N LEU A 120 -2.73 -15.04 -7.65
CA LEU A 120 -1.68 -14.02 -7.74
C LEU A 120 -2.22 -12.62 -7.47
N PHE A 121 -3.35 -12.27 -8.09
CA PHE A 121 -4.02 -11.00 -7.86
C PHE A 121 -4.49 -10.87 -6.41
N ALA A 122 -5.07 -11.93 -5.84
CA ALA A 122 -5.51 -11.96 -4.44
C ALA A 122 -4.34 -11.78 -3.46
N GLY A 123 -3.17 -12.35 -3.74
CA GLY A 123 -1.94 -12.08 -2.98
C GLY A 123 -1.54 -10.61 -3.03
N GLY A 124 -1.56 -9.99 -4.22
CA GLY A 124 -1.30 -8.56 -4.37
C GLY A 124 -2.32 -7.68 -3.63
N LEU A 125 -3.60 -8.01 -3.74
CA LEU A 125 -4.70 -7.30 -3.05
C LEU A 125 -4.61 -7.47 -1.53
N LEU A 126 -4.20 -8.64 -1.04
CA LEU A 126 -3.92 -8.86 0.38
C LEU A 126 -2.75 -7.98 0.84
N GLY A 127 -1.69 -7.88 0.04
CA GLY A 127 -0.58 -6.95 0.28
C GLY A 127 -1.07 -5.51 0.41
N TYR A 128 -1.96 -5.07 -0.48
CA TYR A 128 -2.61 -3.75 -0.40
C TYR A 128 -3.38 -3.53 0.91
N VAL A 129 -4.20 -4.50 1.33
CA VAL A 129 -4.93 -4.41 2.60
C VAL A 129 -3.97 -4.29 3.79
N MET A 130 -2.90 -5.10 3.80
CA MET A 130 -1.86 -5.04 4.83
C MET A 130 -1.16 -3.67 4.83
N TYR A 131 -0.86 -3.12 3.65
CA TYR A 131 -0.28 -1.80 3.48
C TYR A 131 -1.16 -0.70 4.07
N ASP A 132 -2.44 -0.60 3.67
CA ASP A 132 -3.31 0.49 4.12
C ASP A 132 -3.58 0.43 5.62
N CYS A 133 -3.75 -0.79 6.17
CA CYS A 133 -3.90 -0.99 7.60
C CYS A 133 -2.63 -0.64 8.38
N THR A 134 -1.46 -1.05 7.87
CA THR A 134 -0.17 -0.70 8.46
C THR A 134 0.02 0.81 8.46
N HIS A 135 -0.17 1.45 7.31
CA HIS A 135 -0.07 2.88 7.13
C HIS A 135 -0.92 3.65 8.15
N TYR A 136 -2.20 3.27 8.26
CA TYR A 136 -3.10 3.86 9.23
C TYR A 136 -2.61 3.67 10.68
N TYR A 137 -2.15 2.46 11.02
CA TYR A 137 -1.62 2.15 12.33
C TYR A 137 -0.35 2.95 12.67
N LEU A 138 0.52 3.23 11.69
CA LEU A 138 1.72 4.05 11.92
C LEU A 138 1.37 5.50 12.28
N HIS A 139 0.29 6.07 11.73
CA HIS A 139 -0.17 7.41 12.08
C HIS A 139 -0.92 7.46 13.42
N HIS A 140 -1.83 6.51 13.64
CA HIS A 140 -2.81 6.62 14.72
C HIS A 140 -2.60 5.65 15.89
N GLY A 141 -1.81 4.59 15.70
CA GLY A 141 -1.45 3.63 16.74
C GLY A 141 -0.28 4.09 17.61
N GLN A 142 -0.01 3.37 18.70
CA GLN A 142 1.14 3.60 19.59
C GLN A 142 1.97 2.31 19.74
N PRO A 143 2.67 1.87 18.68
CA PRO A 143 3.51 0.68 18.76
C PRO A 143 4.67 0.91 19.75
N SER A 144 4.79 0.01 20.73
CA SER A 144 5.86 0.04 21.74
C SER A 144 6.97 -0.98 21.48
N LYS A 145 6.75 -1.91 20.54
CA LYS A 145 7.69 -2.99 20.20
C LYS A 145 8.10 -2.92 18.74
N ASP A 146 9.33 -3.34 18.47
CA ASP A 146 9.81 -3.52 17.11
C ASP A 146 9.21 -4.80 16.50
N PRO A 147 9.00 -4.84 15.17
CA PRO A 147 9.44 -3.84 14.17
C PRO A 147 8.51 -2.62 14.01
N ALA A 148 7.28 -2.65 14.55
CA ALA A 148 6.28 -1.61 14.29
C ALA A 148 6.68 -0.23 14.82
N ASN A 149 7.37 -0.15 15.96
CA ASN A 149 7.86 1.12 16.52
C ASN A 149 8.95 1.74 15.62
N HIS A 150 9.87 0.92 15.09
CA HIS A 150 10.82 1.36 14.08
C HIS A 150 10.11 1.90 12.82
N LEU A 151 9.17 1.14 12.24
CA LEU A 151 8.42 1.57 11.06
C LEU A 151 7.66 2.88 11.29
N LYS A 152 7.10 3.08 12.48
CA LYS A 152 6.44 4.35 12.83
C LYS A 152 7.43 5.51 12.79
N ARG A 153 8.58 5.40 13.45
CA ARG A 153 9.60 6.46 13.46
C ARG A 153 10.13 6.74 12.05
N TYR A 154 10.34 5.69 11.26
CA TYR A 154 10.76 5.75 9.88
C TYR A 154 9.75 6.54 9.02
N HIS A 155 8.47 6.16 9.08
CA HIS A 155 7.41 6.78 8.29
C HIS A 155 7.10 8.22 8.71
N LEU A 156 7.09 8.50 10.01
CA LEU A 156 6.91 9.88 10.48
C LEU A 156 8.12 10.77 10.11
N SER A 157 9.32 10.21 9.99
CA SER A 157 10.48 10.94 9.46
C SER A 157 10.29 11.29 7.98
N HIS A 158 9.66 10.42 7.19
CA HIS A 158 9.29 10.72 5.82
C HIS A 158 8.35 11.95 5.77
N HIS A 159 7.25 11.93 6.55
CA HIS A 159 6.31 13.06 6.57
C HIS A 159 6.90 14.39 7.05
N PHE A 160 7.68 14.37 8.14
CA PHE A 160 8.02 15.59 8.88
C PHE A 160 9.48 16.04 8.73
N ARG A 161 10.35 15.25 8.09
CA ARG A 161 11.78 15.58 7.98
C ARG A 161 12.31 15.48 6.56
N ILE A 162 12.15 14.33 5.90
CA ILE A 162 12.82 14.02 4.63
C ILE A 162 11.84 13.29 3.71
N GLN A 163 11.09 14.05 2.92
CA GLN A 163 10.01 13.51 2.06
C GLN A 163 10.54 12.83 0.78
N ASP A 164 11.80 13.05 0.40
CA ASP A 164 12.45 12.39 -0.76
C ASP A 164 13.15 11.05 -0.42
N LYS A 165 12.92 10.55 0.80
CA LYS A 165 13.44 9.28 1.33
C LYS A 165 12.33 8.57 2.11
N GLY A 166 12.48 7.27 2.31
CA GLY A 166 11.59 6.52 3.19
C GLY A 166 10.25 6.16 2.55
N PHE A 167 10.26 5.59 1.35
CA PHE A 167 9.04 5.33 0.58
C PHE A 167 8.34 4.00 0.97
N GLY A 168 9.04 3.07 1.62
CA GLY A 168 8.45 1.83 2.09
C GLY A 168 7.65 2.01 3.37
N ILE A 169 6.35 1.69 3.35
CA ILE A 169 5.46 1.77 4.51
C ILE A 169 5.41 0.44 5.27
N THR A 170 5.30 -0.67 4.55
CA THR A 170 5.23 -2.02 5.14
C THR A 170 6.61 -2.54 5.54
N SER A 171 7.67 -2.12 4.84
CA SER A 171 9.05 -2.43 5.17
C SER A 171 10.01 -1.44 4.51
N SER A 172 11.23 -1.30 5.05
CA SER A 172 12.30 -0.49 4.43
C SER A 172 13.11 -1.25 3.38
N LEU A 173 12.65 -2.42 2.93
CA LEU A 173 13.40 -3.33 2.04
C LEU A 173 13.81 -2.63 0.74
N TRP A 174 12.84 -2.07 0.02
CA TRP A 174 13.10 -1.44 -1.27
C TRP A 174 13.87 -0.14 -1.16
N ASP A 175 13.72 0.59 -0.05
CA ASP A 175 14.58 1.75 0.22
C ASP A 175 16.04 1.37 0.42
N ALA A 176 16.32 0.22 1.03
CA ALA A 176 17.67 -0.31 1.12
C ALA A 176 18.20 -0.71 -0.26
N VAL A 177 17.41 -1.44 -1.04
CA VAL A 177 17.77 -1.90 -2.40
C VAL A 177 18.06 -0.73 -3.36
N PHE A 178 17.25 0.34 -3.30
CA PHE A 178 17.30 1.46 -4.24
C PHE A 178 17.95 2.74 -3.67
N GLY A 179 18.57 2.68 -2.48
CA GLY A 179 19.33 3.80 -1.92
C GLY A 179 18.49 5.00 -1.45
N THR A 180 17.26 4.74 -0.97
CA THR A 180 16.32 5.75 -0.46
C THR A 180 16.07 5.68 1.04
N LEU A 181 16.94 5.00 1.81
CA LEU A 181 16.88 5.03 3.28
C LEU A 181 17.14 6.44 3.83
N PRO A 182 16.38 6.90 4.83
CA PRO A 182 16.66 8.14 5.54
C PRO A 182 17.94 8.00 6.39
N SER A 183 18.80 9.02 6.41
CA SER A 183 20.10 8.94 7.10
C SER A 183 19.97 8.83 8.62
N SER A 184 20.76 7.92 9.24
CA SER A 184 20.74 7.68 10.69
C SER A 184 21.26 8.86 11.54
N LYS A 185 22.12 9.73 10.98
CA LYS A 185 22.70 10.88 11.70
C LYS A 185 21.69 11.95 12.12
N ILE A 186 20.51 11.98 11.50
CA ILE A 186 19.42 12.90 11.87
C ILE A 186 18.56 12.33 13.02
N ALA A 187 18.56 11.01 13.24
CA ALA A 187 17.84 10.37 14.33
C ALA A 187 18.54 10.54 15.69
N ALA A 188 19.87 10.59 15.72
CA ALA A 188 20.67 10.70 16.95
C ALA A 188 20.73 12.12 17.54
N LYS A 189 20.34 13.16 16.79
CA LYS A 189 20.40 14.55 17.29
C LYS A 189 19.24 14.92 18.23
N LEU A 190 18.34 13.97 18.50
CA LEU A 190 17.08 14.18 19.24
C LEU A 190 16.72 13.01 20.17
N SER A 191 17.69 12.14 20.49
CA SER A 191 17.60 11.20 21.61
C SER A 191 18.28 11.78 22.83
#